data_AF-A0A0Q1AAD8-F1
#
_entry.id   AF-A0A0Q1AAD8-F1
#
_cell.length_a   1.000
_cell.length_b   1.000
_cell.length_c   1.000
_cell.angle_alpha   90.00
_cell.angle_beta   90.00
_cell.angle_gamma   90.00
#
_symmetry.space_group_name_H-M   'P 1'
#
loop_
_entity.id
_entity.type
_entity.pdbx_description
1 polymer ?
#
loop_
_entity_poly.entity_id
_entity_poly.type
_entity_poly.pdbx_seq_one_letter_code
_entity_poly.pdbx_strand_id
1 'polypeptide(L)' 'MAFDIKKIIRELWDAQGYGNLAVYRDGSTRKVQPDFAPADGEEEPVAVLKPMALVAEFPMLDHALGNRELIEKIEALLG' A
#
# COMPACT_ATOMS: atom_id res chain seq x y z
N MET A 1 5.75 -7.72 -14.26
CA MET A 1 4.61 -6.77 -14.22
C MET A 1 5.10 -5.54 -13.49
N ALA A 2 4.64 -4.34 -13.87
CA ALA A 2 5.00 -3.11 -13.18
C ALA A 2 3.79 -2.66 -12.35
N PHE A 3 3.98 -2.46 -11.04
CA PHE A 3 2.97 -1.88 -10.17
C PHE A 3 2.82 -0.39 -10.47
N ASP A 4 1.59 0.13 -10.45
CA ASP A 4 1.37 1.58 -10.46
C ASP A 4 1.57 2.13 -9.04
N ILE A 5 2.82 2.49 -8.73
CA ILE A 5 3.22 2.92 -7.39
C ILE A 5 2.48 4.20 -6.96
N LYS A 6 2.21 5.11 -7.89
CA LYS A 6 1.48 6.35 -7.57
C LYS A 6 0.03 6.05 -7.23
N LYS A 7 -0.61 5.13 -7.95
CA LYS A 7 -1.94 4.65 -7.58
C LYS A 7 -1.94 4.00 -6.20
N ILE A 8 -0.96 3.15 -5.91
CA ILE A 8 -0.82 2.48 -4.61
C ILE A 8 -0.64 3.50 -3.48
N ILE A 9 0.19 4.54 -3.67
CA ILE A 9 0.37 5.62 -2.67
C ILE A 9 -0.97 6.34 -2.40
N ARG A 10 -1.79 6.60 -3.42
CA ARG A 10 -3.12 7.21 -3.23
C ARG A 10 -4.05 6.31 -2.44
N GLU A 11 -4.14 5.04 -2.80
CA GLU A 11 -5.02 4.10 -2.11
C GLU A 11 -4.55 3.82 -0.67
N LEU A 12 -3.23 3.87 -0.44
CA LEU A 12 -2.62 3.78 0.88
C LEU A 12 -2.93 5.02 1.73
N TRP A 13 -2.87 6.21 1.13
CA TRP A 13 -3.32 7.45 1.75
C TRP A 13 -4.79 7.37 2.15
N ASP A 14 -5.66 6.91 1.24
CA ASP A 14 -7.09 6.74 1.51
C ASP A 14 -7.39 5.65 2.54
N ALA A 15 -6.45 4.74 2.81
CA ALA A 15 -6.56 3.72 3.85
C ALA A 15 -6.15 4.24 5.24
N GLN A 16 -5.54 5.43 5.33
CA GLN A 16 -5.20 6.04 6.62
C GLN A 16 -6.45 6.18 7.52
N GLY A 17 -6.35 5.65 8.73
CA GLY A 17 -7.46 5.67 9.69
C GLY A 17 -8.53 4.60 9.47
N TYR A 18 -8.46 3.82 8.37
CA TYR A 18 -9.43 2.77 8.04
C TYR A 18 -8.82 1.36 8.02
N GLY A 19 -7.50 1.23 7.90
CA GLY A 19 -6.81 -0.06 7.95
C GLY A 19 -5.46 -0.07 7.23
N ASN A 20 -5.10 -1.23 6.72
CA ASN A 20 -3.94 -1.46 5.85
C ASN A 20 -4.38 -1.64 4.40
N LEU A 21 -3.42 -1.64 3.47
CA LEU A 21 -3.66 -1.90 2.05
C LEU A 21 -2.97 -3.20 1.63
N ALA A 22 -3.75 -4.24 1.35
CA ALA A 22 -3.26 -5.45 0.71
C ALA A 22 -3.07 -5.17 -0.80
N VAL A 23 -1.93 -5.58 -1.35
CA VAL A 23 -1.58 -5.46 -2.77
C VAL A 23 -1.38 -6.86 -3.34
N TYR A 24 -2.04 -7.16 -4.46
CA TYR A 24 -2.01 -8.48 -5.09
C TYR A 24 -1.11 -8.49 -6.33
N ARG A 25 -0.83 -9.70 -6.84
CA ARG A 25 0.15 -9.89 -7.92
C ARG A 25 -0.27 -9.24 -9.24
N ASP A 26 -1.57 -9.12 -9.48
CA ASP A 26 -2.15 -8.44 -10.64
C ASP A 26 -2.12 -6.90 -10.54
N GLY A 27 -1.63 -6.35 -9.41
CA GLY A 27 -1.60 -4.92 -9.13
C GLY A 27 -2.93 -4.37 -8.60
N SER A 28 -3.91 -5.23 -8.32
CA SER A 28 -5.10 -4.85 -7.58
C SER A 28 -4.78 -4.63 -6.10
N THR A 29 -5.64 -3.88 -5.42
CA THR A 29 -5.48 -3.58 -4.00
C THR A 29 -6.79 -3.74 -3.26
N ARG A 30 -6.70 -3.97 -1.95
CA ARG A 30 -7.86 -4.09 -1.06
C ARG A 30 -7.54 -3.46 0.29
N LYS A 31 -8.43 -2.62 0.80
CA LYS A 31 -8.35 -2.16 2.20
C LYS A 31 -8.69 -3.33 3.12
N VAL A 32 -7.82 -3.58 4.08
CA VAL A 32 -7.93 -4.69 5.02
C VAL A 32 -7.74 -4.22 6.45
N GLN A 33 -8.27 -4.97 7.42
CA GLN A 33 -8.10 -4.64 8.83
C GLN A 33 -6.62 -4.80 9.27
N PRO A 34 -6.20 -4.14 10.37
CA PRO A 34 -4.82 -4.22 10.84
C PRO A 34 -4.30 -5.64 11.12
N ASP A 35 -5.19 -6.56 11.47
CA ASP A 35 -4.97 -7.97 11.80
C ASP A 35 -5.29 -8.93 10.65
N PHE A 36 -5.42 -8.40 9.43
CA PHE A 36 -5.76 -9.20 8.25
C PHE A 36 -4.79 -10.37 8.03
N ALA A 37 -5.37 -11.56 7.98
CA ALA A 37 -4.77 -12.76 7.43
C ALA A 37 -5.73 -13.30 6.36
N PRO A 38 -5.23 -13.64 5.14
CA PRO A 38 -6.06 -14.26 4.12
C PRO A 38 -6.62 -15.59 4.64
N ALA A 39 -7.90 -15.86 4.36
CA ALA A 39 -8.51 -17.13 4.71
C ALA A 39 -8.02 -18.26 3.78
N ASP A 40 -8.21 -19.52 4.20
CA ASP A 40 -7.83 -20.68 3.39
C ASP A 40 -8.51 -20.63 2.01
N GLY A 41 -7.68 -20.58 0.96
CA GLY A 41 -8.13 -20.52 -0.44
C GLY A 41 -8.33 -19.11 -1.00
N GLU A 42 -8.14 -18.04 -0.22
CA GLU A 42 -8.02 -16.68 -0.76
C GLU A 42 -6.63 -16.45 -1.38
N GLU A 43 -6.55 -15.54 -2.36
CA GLU A 43 -5.28 -15.14 -2.93
C GLU A 43 -4.44 -14.43 -1.87
N GLU A 44 -3.20 -14.88 -1.70
CA GLU A 44 -2.26 -14.27 -0.77
C GLU A 44 -1.75 -12.95 -1.37
N PRO A 45 -1.88 -11.82 -0.66
CA PRO A 45 -1.34 -10.56 -1.15
C PRO A 45 0.19 -10.64 -1.22
N VAL A 46 0.76 -9.96 -2.21
CA VAL A 46 2.21 -9.77 -2.32
C VAL A 46 2.74 -9.00 -1.12
N ALA A 47 2.01 -7.98 -0.68
CA ALA A 47 2.33 -7.21 0.51
C ALA A 47 1.09 -6.63 1.18
N VAL A 48 1.17 -6.42 2.50
CA VAL A 48 0.20 -5.64 3.26
C VAL A 48 0.90 -4.37 3.75
N LEU A 49 0.60 -3.25 3.08
CA LEU A 49 1.19 -1.95 3.34
C LEU A 49 0.46 -1.23 4.47
N LYS A 50 1.24 -0.62 5.38
CA LYS A 50 0.71 0.05 6.58
C LYS A 50 0.74 1.58 6.38
N PRO A 51 -0.42 2.26 6.24
CA PRO A 51 -0.45 3.70 5.99
C PRO A 51 0.27 4.53 7.07
N MET A 52 0.12 4.14 8.35
CA MET A 52 0.77 4.84 9.47
C MET A 52 2.29 4.82 9.38
N ALA A 53 2.90 3.82 8.75
CA ALA A 53 4.34 3.67 8.64
C ALA A 53 4.93 4.20 7.32
N LEU A 54 4.07 4.62 6.39
CA LEU A 54 4.47 4.94 5.02
C LEU A 54 4.02 6.32 4.58
N VAL A 55 2.81 6.75 4.94
CA VAL A 55 2.22 8.00 4.41
C VAL A 55 1.79 8.98 5.50
N ALA A 56 1.76 8.58 6.78
CA ALA A 56 1.27 9.43 7.88
C ALA A 56 2.21 10.56 8.28
N GLU A 57 3.49 10.51 7.89
CA GLU A 57 4.45 11.59 8.14
C GLU A 57 4.32 12.76 7.15
N PHE A 58 3.64 12.55 6.02
CA PHE A 58 3.49 13.57 4.99
C PHE A 58 2.29 14.47 5.30
N PRO A 59 2.43 15.81 5.22
CA PRO A 59 1.33 16.72 5.51
C PRO A 59 0.28 16.78 4.40
N MET A 60 0.60 16.33 3.19
CA MET A 60 -0.27 16.33 2.01
C MET A 60 0.05 15.14 1.10
N LEU A 61 -0.97 14.64 0.39
CA LEU A 61 -0.82 13.56 -0.59
C LEU A 61 0.23 13.88 -1.67
N ASP A 62 0.30 15.12 -2.14
CA ASP A 62 1.27 15.52 -3.17
C ASP A 62 2.72 15.38 -2.68
N HIS A 63 2.97 15.57 -1.38
CA HIS A 63 4.30 15.33 -0.82
C HIS A 63 4.63 13.84 -0.81
N ALA A 64 3.68 12.97 -0.48
CA ALA A 64 3.86 11.52 -0.56
C ALA A 64 4.08 11.06 -2.01
N LEU A 65 3.29 11.57 -2.96
CA LEU A 65 3.41 11.24 -4.39
C LEU A 65 4.71 11.71 -5.04
N GLY A 66 5.31 12.78 -4.51
CA GLY A 66 6.59 13.31 -4.94
C GLY A 66 7.80 12.75 -4.19
N ASN A 67 7.59 11.98 -3.12
CA ASN A 67 8.69 11.47 -2.29
C ASN A 67 9.33 10.24 -2.92
N ARG A 68 10.56 10.41 -3.39
CA ARG A 68 11.32 9.35 -4.06
C ARG A 68 11.63 8.16 -3.15
N GLU A 69 11.96 8.42 -1.89
CA GLU A 69 12.29 7.37 -0.92
C GLU A 69 11.06 6.48 -0.62
N LEU A 70 9.88 7.06 -0.51
CA LEU A 70 8.62 6.34 -0.35
C LEU A 70 8.32 5.47 -1.58
N ILE A 71 8.51 6.01 -2.78
CA ILE A 71 8.32 5.27 -4.03
C ILE A 71 9.25 4.06 -4.06
N GLU A 72 10.56 4.28 -3.88
CA GLU A 72 11.57 3.21 -3.89
C GLU A 72 11.31 2.16 -2.79
N LYS A 73 10.84 2.59 -1.62
CA LYS A 73 10.46 1.69 -0.52
C LYS A 73 9.26 0.82 -0.87
N ILE A 74 8.22 1.38 -1.50
CA ILE A 74 7.04 0.62 -1.93
C ILE A 74 7.42 -0.33 -3.08
N GLU A 75 8.24 0.11 -4.03
CA GLU A 75 8.76 -0.76 -5.10
C GLU A 75 9.51 -1.96 -4.52
N ALA A 76 10.45 -1.73 -3.61
CA ALA A 76 11.22 -2.80 -2.96
C ALA A 76 10.36 -3.78 -2.14
N LEU A 77 9.21 -3.34 -1.61
CA LEU A 77 8.28 -4.20 -0.89
C LEU A 77 7.42 -5.06 -1.83
N LEU A 78 7.23 -4.65 -3.08
CA LEU A 78 6.34 -5.31 -4.03
C LEU A 78 7.07 -6.19 -5.05
N GLY A 79 8.38 -5.99 -5.24
CA GLY A 79 9.23 -6.87 -6.06
C GLY A 79 10.33 -6.14 -6.80
#